data_AF-A0A514X1I6-F1
#
_entry.id   AF-A0A514X1I6-F1
#
_cell.length_a   1.000
_cell.length_b   1.000
_cell.length_c   1.000
_cell.angle_alpha   90.00
_cell.angle_beta   90.00
_cell.angle_gamma   90.00
#
_symmetry.space_group_name_H-M   'P 1'
#
loop_
_entity.id
_entity.type
_entity.pdbx_description
1 polymer ?
#
loop_
_entity_poly.entity_id
_entity_poly.type
_entity_poly.pdbx_seq_one_letter_code
_entity_poly.pdbx_strand_id
1 'polypeptide(L)'
;MARAETSDKKNQLEELFIWKLSDELKLSPVEEKKFTDIVKDLNRKKADLNNELQEITEKMSKAANTKKREEQLVAYRKTLQSYNHISEEEFDKLKPLLGADRFVQYLQIKQDLTKRIKSMLANPEAPKTDKKNLPAPKVIEEK
;
A
#
# COMPACT_ATOMS: atom_id res chain seq x y z
N MET A 1 16.83 -2.73 -16.11
CA MET A 1 16.45 -3.95 -15.36
C MET A 1 15.88 -3.64 -13.96
N ALA A 2 16.40 -2.67 -13.19
CA ALA A 2 15.88 -2.33 -11.84
C ALA A 2 14.40 -1.90 -11.73
N ARG A 3 13.78 -1.36 -12.80
CA ARG A 3 12.37 -0.92 -12.79
C ARG A 3 11.38 -2.09 -12.79
N ALA A 4 11.74 -3.21 -13.42
CA ALA A 4 10.90 -4.41 -13.49
C ALA A 4 10.86 -5.13 -12.13
N GLU A 5 12.02 -5.36 -11.51
CA GLU A 5 12.12 -6.01 -10.19
C GLU A 5 11.41 -5.21 -9.08
N THR A 6 11.39 -3.89 -9.19
CA THR A 6 10.65 -3.02 -8.26
C THR A 6 9.14 -3.11 -8.47
N SER A 7 8.69 -3.32 -9.70
CA SER A 7 7.28 -3.53 -10.04
C SER A 7 6.77 -4.87 -9.54
N ASP A 8 7.57 -5.93 -9.71
CA ASP A 8 7.20 -7.28 -9.25
C ASP A 8 7.09 -7.35 -7.73
N LYS A 9 8.02 -6.70 -7.01
CA LYS A 9 7.94 -6.58 -5.54
C LYS A 9 6.72 -5.79 -5.07
N LYS A 10 6.31 -4.75 -5.79
CA LYS A 10 5.10 -3.98 -5.46
C LYS A 10 3.83 -4.81 -5.66
N ASN A 11 3.75 -5.55 -6.77
CA ASN A 11 2.63 -6.45 -7.04
C ASN A 11 2.54 -7.55 -5.97
N GLN A 12 3.66 -8.16 -5.59
CA GLN A 12 3.70 -9.15 -4.51
C GLN A 12 3.26 -8.57 -3.15
N LEU A 13 3.70 -7.36 -2.83
CA LEU A 13 3.28 -6.68 -1.59
C LEU A 13 1.79 -6.34 -1.61
N GLU A 14 1.26 -5.94 -2.76
CA GLU A 14 -0.16 -5.68 -2.95
C GLU A 14 -0.99 -6.96 -2.79
N GLU A 15 -0.57 -8.07 -3.39
CA GLU A 15 -1.25 -9.37 -3.23
C GLU A 15 -1.21 -9.86 -1.78
N LEU A 16 -0.06 -9.74 -1.10
CA LEU A 16 0.06 -10.07 0.32
C LEU A 16 -0.83 -9.18 1.19
N PHE A 17 -0.92 -7.89 0.87
CA PHE A 17 -1.76 -6.94 1.59
C PHE A 17 -3.24 -7.30 1.44
N ILE A 18 -3.68 -7.58 0.20
CA ILE A 18 -5.06 -7.98 -0.09
C ILE A 18 -5.37 -9.29 0.63
N TRP A 19 -4.51 -10.30 0.49
CA TRP A 19 -4.68 -11.58 1.16
C TRP A 19 -4.80 -11.42 2.68
N LYS A 20 -3.91 -10.65 3.29
CA LYS A 20 -3.91 -10.46 4.75
C LYS A 20 -5.17 -9.73 5.24
N LEU A 21 -5.64 -8.74 4.50
CA LEU A 21 -6.85 -8.02 4.85
C LEU A 21 -8.11 -8.87 4.65
N SER A 22 -8.17 -9.66 3.58
CA SER A 22 -9.28 -10.58 3.36
C SER A 22 -9.41 -11.60 4.50
N ASP A 23 -8.28 -12.15 4.96
CA ASP A 23 -8.20 -13.09 6.08
C ASP A 23 -8.65 -12.45 7.41
N GLU A 24 -8.08 -11.29 7.76
CA GLU A 24 -8.41 -10.59 9.02
C GLU A 24 -9.86 -10.09 9.06
N LEU A 25 -10.38 -9.61 7.93
CA LEU A 25 -11.77 -9.12 7.82
C LEU A 25 -12.78 -10.23 7.59
N LYS A 26 -12.31 -11.48 7.44
CA LYS A 26 -13.13 -12.68 7.19
C LYS A 26 -14.10 -12.46 6.03
N LEU A 27 -13.57 -11.95 4.92
CA LEU A 27 -14.38 -11.65 3.74
C LEU A 27 -14.89 -12.95 3.10
N SER A 28 -16.13 -12.94 2.66
CA SER A 28 -16.64 -14.01 1.79
C SER A 28 -15.99 -13.94 0.40
N PRO A 29 -15.97 -15.02 -0.40
CA PRO A 29 -15.36 -15.00 -1.73
C PRO A 29 -15.89 -13.90 -2.66
N VAL A 30 -17.16 -13.52 -2.50
CA VAL A 30 -17.79 -12.44 -3.26
C VAL A 30 -17.29 -11.07 -2.81
N GLU A 31 -17.13 -10.87 -1.50
CA GLU A 31 -16.59 -9.64 -0.92
C GLU A 31 -15.09 -9.51 -1.22
N GLU A 32 -14.31 -10.59 -1.12
CA GLU A 32 -12.88 -10.63 -1.46
C GLU A 32 -12.62 -10.20 -2.89
N LYS A 33 -13.43 -10.71 -3.85
CA LYS A 33 -13.30 -10.32 -5.25
C LYS A 33 -13.53 -8.82 -5.43
N LYS A 34 -14.64 -8.30 -4.89
CA LYS A 34 -14.97 -6.87 -4.98
C LYS A 34 -13.93 -6.00 -4.29
N PHE A 35 -13.45 -6.43 -3.13
CA PHE A 35 -12.41 -5.76 -2.36
C PHE A 35 -11.12 -5.69 -3.17
N THR A 36 -10.68 -6.81 -3.73
CA THR A 36 -9.49 -6.92 -4.59
C THR A 36 -9.60 -5.98 -5.79
N ASP A 37 -10.74 -5.99 -6.48
CA ASP A 37 -10.97 -5.14 -7.66
C ASP A 37 -10.90 -3.66 -7.29
N ILE A 38 -11.52 -3.25 -6.17
CA ILE A 38 -11.47 -1.86 -5.68
C ILE A 38 -10.04 -1.45 -5.32
N VAL A 39 -9.31 -2.28 -4.57
CA VAL A 39 -7.95 -1.97 -4.13
C VAL A 39 -7.01 -1.85 -5.33
N LYS A 40 -7.07 -2.78 -6.29
CA LYS A 40 -6.25 -2.74 -7.51
C LYS A 40 -6.54 -1.52 -8.37
N ASP A 41 -7.82 -1.16 -8.55
CA ASP A 41 -8.21 0.05 -9.29
C ASP A 41 -7.63 1.32 -8.64
N LEU A 42 -7.82 1.46 -7.33
CA LEU A 42 -7.33 2.63 -6.58
C LEU A 42 -5.79 2.70 -6.57
N ASN A 43 -5.10 1.56 -6.41
CA ASN A 43 -3.64 1.52 -6.46
C ASN A 43 -3.10 1.87 -7.85
N ARG A 44 -3.75 1.40 -8.92
CA ARG A 44 -3.41 1.77 -10.29
C ARG A 44 -3.57 3.28 -10.51
N LYS A 45 -4.74 3.85 -10.18
CA LYS A 45 -4.97 5.30 -10.26
C LYS A 45 -3.92 6.09 -9.48
N LYS A 46 -3.58 5.63 -8.28
CA LYS A 46 -2.58 6.26 -7.42
C LYS A 46 -1.18 6.20 -8.03
N ALA A 47 -0.83 5.09 -8.66
CA ALA A 47 0.43 4.94 -9.37
C ALA A 47 0.51 5.88 -10.59
N ASP A 48 -0.57 5.96 -11.37
CA ASP A 48 -0.67 6.84 -12.55
C ASP A 48 -0.51 8.31 -12.16
N LEU A 49 -1.26 8.79 -11.16
CA LEU A 49 -1.15 10.15 -10.64
C LEU A 49 0.23 10.43 -10.02
N ASN A 50 0.84 9.45 -9.36
CA ASN A 50 2.19 9.60 -8.82
C ASN A 50 3.24 9.75 -9.94
N ASN A 51 3.11 8.98 -11.03
CA ASN A 51 3.98 9.11 -12.19
C ASN A 51 3.78 10.49 -12.85
N GLU A 52 2.53 10.95 -12.96
CA GLU A 52 2.21 12.28 -13.48
C GLU A 52 2.84 13.40 -12.61
N LEU A 53 2.78 13.30 -11.28
CA LEU A 53 3.45 14.23 -10.37
C LEU A 53 4.97 14.26 -10.59
N GLN A 54 5.59 13.10 -10.81
CA GLN A 54 7.02 13.01 -11.12
C GLN A 54 7.33 13.68 -12.46
N GLU A 55 6.55 13.41 -13.50
CA GLU A 55 6.72 14.04 -14.80
C GLU A 55 6.56 15.55 -14.77
N ILE A 56 5.54 16.06 -14.05
CA ILE A 56 5.32 17.50 -13.89
C ILE A 56 6.52 18.13 -13.18
N THR A 57 7.06 17.47 -12.16
CA THR A 57 8.26 17.93 -11.44
C THR A 57 9.48 18.01 -12.37
N GLU A 58 9.68 17.01 -13.23
CA GLU A 58 10.74 17.04 -14.24
C GLU A 58 10.52 18.12 -15.31
N LYS A 59 9.29 18.29 -15.80
CA LYS A 59 8.95 19.34 -16.78
C LYS A 59 9.17 20.72 -16.19
N MET A 60 8.85 20.90 -14.90
CA MET A 60 9.05 22.15 -14.17
C MET A 60 10.54 22.47 -13.96
N SER A 61 11.36 21.47 -13.62
CA SER A 61 12.81 21.68 -13.46
C SER A 61 13.51 22.02 -14.78
N LYS A 62 13.01 21.47 -15.90
CA LYS A 62 13.52 21.73 -17.26
C LYS A 62 12.90 22.99 -17.92
N ALA A 63 11.97 23.67 -17.27
CA ALA A 63 11.26 24.81 -17.87
C ALA A 63 12.16 26.06 -17.99
N ALA A 64 12.19 26.63 -19.20
CA ALA A 64 13.06 27.74 -19.57
C ALA A 64 12.65 29.11 -18.98
N ASN A 65 11.39 29.31 -18.61
CA ASN A 65 10.91 30.59 -18.10
C ASN A 65 9.86 30.42 -16.98
N THR A 66 9.67 31.50 -16.21
CA THR A 66 8.79 31.54 -15.04
C THR A 66 7.34 31.21 -15.39
N LYS A 67 6.84 31.68 -16.54
CA LYS A 67 5.47 31.42 -16.99
C LYS A 67 5.19 29.92 -17.18
N LYS A 68 6.09 29.19 -17.83
CA LYS A 68 5.97 27.72 -17.98
C LYS A 68 6.06 27.01 -16.63
N ARG A 69 6.86 27.51 -15.68
CA ARG A 69 6.91 26.94 -14.32
C ARG A 69 5.60 27.14 -13.57
N GLU A 70 4.98 28.33 -13.68
CA GLU A 70 3.66 28.59 -13.09
C GLU A 70 2.57 27.68 -13.67
N GLU A 71 2.56 27.49 -15.00
CA GLU A 71 1.65 26.54 -15.64
C GLU A 71 1.84 25.10 -15.10
N GLN A 72 3.09 24.65 -14.93
CA GLN A 72 3.38 23.35 -14.33
C GLN A 72 2.99 23.29 -12.84
N LEU A 73 3.12 24.38 -12.08
CA LEU A 73 2.69 24.42 -10.67
C LEU A 73 1.18 24.31 -10.53
N VAL A 74 0.42 24.92 -11.45
CA VAL A 74 -1.05 24.76 -11.50
C VAL A 74 -1.42 23.32 -11.81
N ALA A 75 -0.75 22.68 -12.77
CA ALA A 75 -0.96 21.26 -13.08
C ALA A 75 -0.60 20.38 -11.86
N TYR A 76 0.56 20.60 -11.25
CA TYR A 76 1.01 19.88 -10.06
C TYR A 76 -0.01 19.93 -8.93
N ARG A 77 -0.55 21.13 -8.64
CA ARG A 77 -1.58 21.30 -7.61
C ARG A 77 -2.83 20.48 -7.90
N LYS A 78 -3.32 20.49 -9.16
CA LYS A 78 -4.50 19.71 -9.56
C LYS A 78 -4.26 18.21 -9.42
N THR A 79 -3.14 17.71 -9.94
CA THR A 79 -2.78 16.29 -9.85
C THR A 79 -2.60 15.85 -8.39
N LEU A 80 -2.03 16.72 -7.54
CA LEU A 80 -1.90 16.45 -6.10
C LEU A 80 -3.26 16.38 -5.39
N GLN A 81 -4.21 17.26 -5.75
CA GLN A 81 -5.58 17.18 -5.23
C GLN A 81 -6.25 15.87 -5.62
N SER A 82 -6.17 15.48 -6.90
CA SER A 82 -6.68 14.18 -7.37
C SER A 82 -6.03 13.00 -6.66
N TYR A 83 -4.72 13.08 -6.41
CA TYR A 83 -3.99 12.03 -5.70
C TYR A 83 -4.50 11.84 -4.27
N ASN A 84 -4.78 12.95 -3.57
CA ASN A 84 -5.33 12.89 -2.21
C ASN A 84 -6.78 12.41 -2.21
N HIS A 85 -7.58 12.80 -3.21
CA HIS A 85 -8.98 12.39 -3.35
C HIS A 85 -9.15 10.86 -3.50
N ILE A 86 -8.13 10.13 -3.97
CA ILE A 86 -8.15 8.65 -3.97
C ILE A 86 -8.44 8.08 -2.58
N SER A 87 -7.97 8.74 -1.52
CA SER A 87 -8.20 8.26 -0.15
C SER A 87 -9.66 8.45 0.29
N GLU A 88 -10.35 9.44 -0.26
CA GLU A 88 -11.79 9.64 -0.08
C GLU A 88 -12.57 8.62 -0.93
N GLU A 89 -12.19 8.41 -2.19
CA GLU A 89 -12.78 7.36 -3.04
C GLU A 89 -12.67 5.97 -2.39
N GLU A 90 -11.54 5.68 -1.75
CA GLU A 90 -11.34 4.43 -1.02
C GLU A 90 -12.35 4.26 0.11
N PHE A 91 -12.56 5.31 0.91
CA PHE A 91 -13.55 5.32 1.98
C PHE A 91 -14.95 5.05 1.43
N ASP A 92 -15.34 5.78 0.38
CA ASP A 92 -16.69 5.70 -0.20
C ASP A 92 -16.97 4.36 -0.88
N LYS A 93 -15.96 3.72 -1.47
CA LYS A 93 -16.10 2.41 -2.12
C LYS A 93 -16.05 1.25 -1.14
N LEU A 94 -15.18 1.30 -0.13
CA LEU A 94 -14.95 0.18 0.78
C LEU A 94 -15.92 0.16 1.97
N LYS A 95 -16.35 1.31 2.49
CA LYS A 95 -17.28 1.37 3.64
C LYS A 95 -18.61 0.66 3.36
N PRO A 96 -19.27 0.81 2.20
CA PRO A 96 -20.50 0.06 1.90
C PRO A 96 -20.28 -1.44 1.74
N LEU A 97 -19.11 -1.86 1.27
CA LEU A 97 -18.77 -3.27 1.09
C LEU A 97 -18.52 -3.96 2.44
N LEU A 98 -17.78 -3.30 3.33
CA LEU A 98 -17.33 -3.89 4.59
C LEU A 98 -18.33 -3.67 5.73
N GLY A 99 -19.07 -2.56 5.71
CA GLY A 99 -19.83 -2.08 6.86
C GLY A 99 -18.93 -1.36 7.87
N ALA A 100 -19.53 -0.66 8.84
CA ALA A 100 -18.81 0.24 9.74
C ALA A 100 -17.72 -0.47 10.58
N ASP A 101 -18.06 -1.59 11.22
CA ASP A 101 -17.15 -2.28 12.14
C ASP A 101 -15.93 -2.87 11.43
N ARG A 102 -16.16 -3.59 10.32
CA ARG A 102 -15.07 -4.14 9.50
C ARG A 102 -14.25 -3.03 8.83
N PHE A 103 -14.87 -1.90 8.48
CA PHE A 103 -14.13 -0.77 7.92
C PHE A 103 -13.20 -0.12 8.95
N VAL A 104 -13.60 0.00 10.23
CA VAL A 104 -12.72 0.46 11.30
C VAL A 104 -11.54 -0.51 11.47
N GLN A 105 -11.79 -1.82 11.49
CA GLN A 105 -10.72 -2.83 11.56
C GLN A 105 -9.77 -2.72 10.36
N TYR A 106 -10.32 -2.55 9.15
CA TYR A 106 -9.54 -2.32 7.94
C TYR A 106 -8.58 -1.12 8.09
N LEU A 107 -9.06 0.01 8.62
CA LEU A 107 -8.23 1.19 8.83
C LEU A 107 -7.10 0.94 9.84
N GLN A 108 -7.38 0.21 10.93
CA GLN A 108 -6.38 -0.16 11.92
C GLN A 108 -5.31 -1.07 11.32
N ILE A 109 -5.71 -2.14 10.65
CA ILE A 109 -4.80 -3.09 10.01
C ILE A 109 -3.94 -2.38 8.96
N LYS A 110 -4.55 -1.51 8.14
CA LYS A 110 -3.83 -0.72 7.13
C LYS A 110 -2.76 0.18 7.75
N GLN A 111 -3.08 0.86 8.86
CA GLN A 111 -2.10 1.69 9.56
C GLN A 111 -0.94 0.85 10.12
N ASP A 112 -1.23 -0.30 10.74
CA ASP A 112 -0.22 -1.16 11.32
C ASP A 112 0.70 -1.78 10.26
N LEU A 113 0.13 -2.23 9.15
CA LEU A 113 0.90 -2.72 7.99
C LEU A 113 1.78 -1.61 7.41
N THR A 114 1.24 -0.40 7.26
CA THR A 114 2.02 0.75 6.76
C THR A 114 3.18 1.08 7.68
N LYS A 115 2.97 1.08 9.01
CA LYS A 115 4.03 1.31 10.00
C LYS A 115 5.11 0.23 9.92
N ARG A 116 4.72 -1.05 9.86
CA ARG A 116 5.65 -2.18 9.73
C ARG A 116 6.50 -2.08 8.46
N ILE A 117 5.86 -1.81 7.31
CA ILE A 117 6.57 -1.64 6.03
C ILE A 117 7.58 -0.49 6.13
N LYS A 118 7.17 0.66 6.68
CA LYS A 118 8.08 1.80 6.87
C LYS A 118 9.27 1.44 7.77
N SER A 119 9.04 0.75 8.89
CA SER A 119 10.11 0.31 9.79
C SER A 119 11.07 -0.69 9.12
N MET A 120 10.55 -1.63 8.33
CA MET A 120 11.38 -2.59 7.59
C MET A 120 12.24 -1.91 6.53
N LEU A 121 11.71 -0.91 5.83
CA LEU A 121 12.45 -0.15 4.82
C LEU A 121 13.49 0.80 5.45
N ALA A 122 13.21 1.34 6.64
CA ALA A 122 14.12 2.22 7.36
C ALA A 122 15.27 1.47 8.04
N ASN A 123 15.10 0.18 8.37
CA ASN A 123 16.08 -0.59 9.12
C ASN A 123 16.21 -2.05 8.60
N PRO A 124 16.86 -2.27 7.45
CA PRO A 124 16.98 -3.60 6.84
C PRO A 124 17.83 -4.60 7.64
N GLU A 125 18.57 -4.13 8.67
CA GLU A 125 19.43 -4.94 9.54
C GLU A 125 18.90 -5.12 10.98
N ALA A 126 17.61 -4.90 11.23
CA ALA A 126 17.06 -5.23 12.55
C ALA A 126 17.19 -6.76 12.78
N PRO A 127 17.90 -7.20 13.84
CA PRO A 127 18.05 -8.63 14.10
C PRO A 127 16.67 -9.23 14.32
N LYS A 128 16.43 -10.38 13.70
CA LYS A 128 15.26 -11.22 13.97
C LYS A 128 15.22 -11.44 15.48
N THR A 129 14.33 -10.72 16.17
CA THR A 129 14.07 -10.93 17.59
C THR A 129 13.94 -12.42 17.83
N ASP A 130 14.81 -12.91 18.70
CA ASP A 130 15.01 -14.30 19.05
C ASP A 130 13.69 -15.07 19.09
N LYS A 131 13.51 -15.94 18.10
CA LYS A 131 12.74 -17.15 18.34
C LYS A 131 13.47 -17.85 19.47
N LYS A 132 12.99 -17.70 20.70
CA LYS A 132 13.30 -18.62 21.80
C LYS A 132 13.20 -20.02 21.20
N ASN A 133 14.35 -20.66 21.04
CA ASN A 133 14.44 -22.07 20.73
C ASN A 133 13.50 -22.78 21.69
N LEU A 134 12.41 -23.35 21.16
CA LEU A 134 11.64 -24.33 21.90
C LEU A 134 12.67 -25.42 22.27
N PRO A 135 12.91 -25.71 23.56
CA PRO A 135 13.83 -26.76 23.92
C PRO A 135 13.31 -28.07 23.33
N ALA A 136 14.20 -28.79 22.64
CA ALA A 136 13.88 -30.07 22.03
C ALA A 136 13.25 -31.02 23.05
N PRO A 137 12.20 -31.77 22.70
CA PRO A 137 11.54 -32.69 23.61
C PRO A 137 12.55 -33.73 24.11
N LYS A 138 12.71 -33.82 25.44
CA LYS A 138 13.48 -34.89 26.07
C LYS A 138 12.76 -36.20 25.80
N VAL A 139 13.37 -37.07 24.98
CA VAL A 139 12.99 -38.47 24.88
C VAL A 139 13.20 -39.08 26.28
N ILE A 140 12.12 -39.52 26.90
CA ILE A 140 12.15 -40.33 28.11
C ILE A 140 12.43 -41.75 27.62
N GLU A 141 13.66 -42.24 27.80
CA GLU A 141 13.91 -43.68 27.73
C GLU A 141 13.21 -44.32 28.93
N GLU A 142 12.19 -45.15 28.64
CA GLU A 142 11.61 -46.06 29.61
C GLU A 142 12.64 -47.14 30.00
N LYS A 143 12.48 -47.60 31.24
CA LYS A 143 13.36 -48.48 32.03
C LYS A 143 13.83 -49.75 31.33
#